data_AF-A0A553ZRT1-F1
#
_entry.id   AF-A0A553ZRT1-F1
#
_cell.length_a   1.000
_cell.length_b   1.000
_cell.length_c   1.000
_cell.angle_alpha   90.00
_cell.angle_beta   90.00
_cell.angle_gamma   90.00
#
_symmetry.space_group_name_H-M   'P 1'
#
loop_
_entity.id
_entity.type
_entity.pdbx_description
1 polymer ?
#
loop_
_entity_poly.entity_id
_entity_poly.type
_entity_poly.pdbx_seq_one_letter_code
_entity_poly.pdbx_strand_id
1 'polypeptide(L)'
;MAASGHGWWKKGNCSNDRAKVFNCLYEWYTDNSWRQQACSRTETLKPGGGSTHRTAARRDCRGTERTSWRNHVDVDVIGEIDTAEKPMNQADVNCRVY
;
A
#
# COMPACT_ATOMS: atom_id res chain seq x y z
N MET A 1 12.47 13.67 4.37
CA MET A 1 12.07 12.32 4.82
C MET A 1 10.69 12.02 4.24
N ALA A 2 10.32 10.76 3.99
CA ALA A 2 9.01 10.40 3.46
C ALA A 2 8.48 9.09 4.08
N ALA A 3 7.15 9.00 4.24
CA ALA A 3 6.46 7.73 4.40
C ALA A 3 6.34 7.07 3.02
N SER A 4 6.71 5.79 2.93
CA SER A 4 6.66 5.02 1.69
C SER A 4 6.05 3.64 1.97
N GLY A 5 4.88 3.38 1.38
CA GLY A 5 4.23 2.08 1.41
C GLY A 5 4.38 1.39 0.08
N HIS A 6 4.69 0.09 0.09
CA HIS A 6 4.85 -0.70 -1.13
C HIS A 6 3.72 -1.71 -1.26
N GLY A 7 3.10 -1.77 -2.44
CA GLY A 7 2.11 -2.77 -2.81
C GLY A 7 2.75 -3.84 -3.71
N TRP A 8 2.51 -5.11 -3.41
CA TRP A 8 2.97 -6.24 -4.20
C TRP A 8 2.14 -7.47 -3.87
N TRP A 9 2.29 -8.53 -4.66
CA TRP A 9 1.51 -9.74 -4.50
C TRP A 9 2.36 -11.01 -4.66
N LYS A 10 1.82 -12.11 -4.13
CA LYS A 10 2.30 -13.47 -4.36
C LYS A 10 1.23 -14.23 -5.13
N LYS A 11 1.66 -15.12 -6.03
CA LYS A 11 0.75 -15.88 -6.89
C LYS A 11 -0.20 -16.79 -6.12
N GLY A 12 0.26 -17.42 -5.04
CA GLY A 12 -0.56 -18.41 -4.33
C GLY A 12 -1.01 -19.54 -5.27
N ASN A 13 -2.31 -19.83 -5.28
CA ASN A 13 -2.96 -20.82 -6.12
C ASN A 13 -3.58 -20.23 -7.41
N CYS A 14 -3.41 -18.93 -7.66
CA CYS A 14 -3.89 -18.30 -8.88
C CYS A 14 -3.25 -18.94 -10.12
N SER A 15 -4.01 -19.02 -11.21
CA SER A 15 -3.58 -19.52 -12.50
C SER A 15 -2.72 -18.51 -13.27
N ASN A 16 -3.11 -17.24 -13.27
CA ASN A 16 -2.46 -16.13 -13.96
C ASN A 16 -1.18 -15.68 -13.25
N ASP A 17 -0.24 -15.11 -13.99
CA ASP A 17 1.02 -14.56 -13.48
C ASP A 17 1.03 -13.03 -13.42
N ARG A 18 -0.12 -12.39 -13.68
CA ARG A 18 -0.30 -10.93 -13.64
C ARG A 18 -1.48 -10.51 -12.76
N ALA A 19 -1.26 -9.46 -11.98
CA ALA A 19 -2.29 -8.77 -11.23
C ALA A 19 -2.20 -7.26 -11.43
N LYS A 20 -3.33 -6.58 -11.40
CA LYS A 20 -3.40 -5.14 -11.19
C LYS A 20 -3.20 -4.87 -9.72
N VAL A 21 -2.19 -4.08 -9.39
CA VAL A 21 -1.85 -3.75 -8.01
C VAL A 21 -1.87 -2.25 -7.85
N PHE A 22 -2.47 -1.77 -6.77
CA PHE A 22 -2.26 -0.39 -6.30
C PHE A 22 -2.22 -0.38 -4.78
N ASN A 23 -1.70 0.70 -4.22
CA ASN A 23 -1.73 0.86 -2.77
C ASN A 23 -1.93 2.31 -2.35
N CYS A 24 -2.50 2.50 -1.16
CA CYS A 24 -2.70 3.80 -0.54
C CYS A 24 -2.16 3.84 0.88
N LEU A 25 -1.63 5.00 1.24
CA LEU A 25 -1.15 5.32 2.58
C LEU A 25 -2.19 6.14 3.35
N TYR A 26 -2.39 5.76 4.61
CA TYR A 26 -3.23 6.46 5.57
C TYR A 26 -2.43 6.79 6.82
N GLU A 27 -2.56 8.02 7.29
CA GLU A 27 -1.94 8.51 8.53
C GLU A 27 -2.98 8.50 9.66
N TRP A 28 -2.54 8.17 10.88
CA TRP A 28 -3.37 8.24 12.09
C TRP A 28 -3.37 9.64 12.71
N TYR A 29 -4.55 10.11 13.12
CA TYR A 29 -4.77 11.44 13.68
C TYR A 29 -5.21 11.37 15.14
N THR A 30 -4.97 12.47 15.87
CA THR A 30 -5.32 12.61 17.30
C THR A 30 -6.82 12.59 17.56
N ASP A 31 -7.64 12.81 16.53
CA ASP A 31 -9.10 12.66 16.56
C ASP A 31 -9.58 11.21 16.38
N ASN A 32 -8.66 10.24 16.47
CA ASN A 32 -8.88 8.82 16.26
C ASN A 32 -9.38 8.44 14.86
N SER A 33 -8.95 9.17 13.83
CA SER A 33 -9.27 8.88 12.43
C SER A 33 -8.03 8.50 11.60
N TRP A 34 -8.26 7.65 10.59
CA TRP A 34 -7.30 7.38 9.52
C TRP A 34 -7.61 8.27 8.33
N ARG A 35 -6.63 9.00 7.81
CA ARG A 35 -6.82 9.87 6.63
C ARG A 35 -5.86 9.50 5.52
N GLN A 36 -6.39 9.35 4.31
CA GLN A 36 -5.61 9.01 3.12
C GLN A 36 -4.68 10.17 2.76
N GLN A 37 -3.40 9.87 2.58
CA GLN A 37 -2.36 10.87 2.27
C GLN A 37 -1.82 10.75 0.85
N ALA A 38 -1.75 9.53 0.32
CA ALA A 38 -1.23 9.26 -1.01
C ALA A 38 -1.72 7.90 -1.51
N CYS A 39 -1.81 7.76 -2.83
CA CYS A 39 -1.96 6.48 -3.51
C CYS A 39 -0.93 6.36 -4.63
N SER A 40 -0.55 5.13 -4.94
CA SER A 40 0.16 4.82 -6.16
C SER A 40 -0.78 4.87 -7.37
N ARG A 41 -0.20 4.81 -8.57
CA ARG A 41 -0.93 4.35 -9.75
C ARG A 41 -1.21 2.84 -9.63
N THR A 42 -2.20 2.37 -10.38
CA THR A 42 -2.39 0.93 -10.61
C THR A 42 -1.39 0.44 -11.64
N GLU A 43 -0.71 -0.66 -11.33
CA GLU A 43 0.31 -1.25 -12.19
C GLU A 43 0.02 -2.74 -12.43
N THR A 44 0.31 -3.24 -13.63
CA THR A 44 0.21 -4.67 -13.94
C THR A 44 1.53 -5.37 -13.62
N LEU A 45 1.57 -6.12 -12.53
CA LEU A 45 2.81 -6.67 -11.96
C LEU A 45 2.87 -8.19 -12.03
N LYS A 46 4.09 -8.73 -12.21
CA LYS A 46 4.40 -10.12 -11.86
C LYS A 46 4.43 -10.29 -10.34
N PRO A 47 4.22 -11.51 -9.82
CA PRO A 47 4.38 -11.76 -8.40
C PRO A 47 5.84 -11.57 -7.97
N GLY A 48 6.07 -11.20 -6.70
CA GLY A 48 7.41 -11.31 -6.09
C GLY A 48 8.02 -10.09 -5.41
N GLY A 49 7.32 -8.95 -5.31
CA GLY A 49 7.68 -7.85 -4.38
C GLY A 49 9.04 -7.15 -4.56
N GLY A 50 9.82 -7.55 -5.56
CA GLY A 50 11.07 -6.89 -5.95
C GLY A 50 10.85 -5.44 -6.38
N SER A 51 11.92 -4.66 -6.49
CA SER A 51 11.84 -3.24 -6.83
C SER A 51 11.13 -2.94 -8.16
N THR A 52 11.18 -3.87 -9.10
CA THR A 52 10.50 -3.81 -10.40
C THR A 52 9.09 -4.43 -10.40
N HIS A 53 8.68 -5.03 -9.28
CA HIS A 53 7.42 -5.78 -9.14
C HIS A 53 6.61 -5.30 -7.93
N ARG A 54 6.55 -3.97 -7.76
CA ARG A 54 5.81 -3.31 -6.69
C ARG A 54 5.29 -1.94 -7.12
N THR A 55 4.20 -1.51 -6.52
CA THR A 55 3.80 -0.11 -6.50
C THR A 55 4.42 0.61 -5.32
N ALA A 56 4.52 1.94 -5.40
CA ALA A 56 4.97 2.77 -4.30
C ALA A 56 4.03 3.97 -4.13
N ALA A 57 3.35 4.03 -2.99
CA ALA A 57 2.65 5.21 -2.52
C ALA A 57 3.58 5.94 -1.56
N ARG A 58 3.80 7.24 -1.79
CA ARG A 58 4.77 8.03 -1.05
C ARG A 58 4.20 9.38 -0.67
N ARG A 59 4.51 9.82 0.54
CA ARG A 59 4.19 11.18 1.01
C ARG A 59 5.36 11.76 1.80
N ASP A 60 5.77 12.97 1.45
CA ASP A 60 6.84 13.66 2.16
C ASP A 60 6.36 14.11 3.54
N CYS A 61 7.19 13.85 4.55
CA CYS A 61 6.91 14.21 5.93
C CYS A 61 7.16 15.71 6.15
N ARG A 62 6.31 16.33 6.95
CA ARG A 62 6.50 17.70 7.44
C ARG A 62 7.11 17.73 8.85
N GLY A 63 7.02 16.63 9.59
CA GLY A 63 7.67 16.45 10.89
C GLY A 63 8.10 15.01 11.14
N THR A 64 8.81 14.80 12.24
CA THR A 64 9.37 13.49 12.63
C THR A 64 8.66 12.85 13.82
N GLU A 65 7.52 13.39 14.23
CA GLU A 65 6.70 12.80 15.29
C GLU A 65 6.31 11.36 14.93
N ARG A 66 6.46 10.46 15.89
CA ARG A 66 6.11 9.04 15.72
C ARG A 66 4.61 8.93 15.47
N THR A 67 4.25 8.57 14.24
CA THR A 67 2.86 8.50 13.80
C THR A 67 2.59 7.11 13.24
N SER A 68 1.39 6.59 13.48
CA SER A 68 0.98 5.30 12.93
C SER A 68 0.48 5.46 11.49
N TRP A 69 0.88 4.55 10.62
CA TRP A 69 0.55 4.55 9.20
C TRP A 69 -0.05 3.21 8.78
N ARG A 70 -1.07 3.25 7.91
CA ARG A 70 -1.61 2.07 7.23
C ARG A 70 -1.28 2.11 5.75
N ASN A 71 -0.83 0.98 5.24
CA ASN A 71 -0.66 0.69 3.82
C ASN A 71 -1.76 -0.29 3.40
N HIS A 72 -2.73 0.21 2.65
CA HIS A 72 -3.79 -0.58 2.05
C HIS A 72 -3.33 -1.01 0.66
N VAL A 73 -3.19 -2.32 0.44
CA VAL A 73 -2.78 -2.88 -0.84
C VAL A 73 -3.97 -3.62 -1.43
N ASP A 74 -4.26 -3.33 -2.69
CA ASP A 74 -5.33 -3.95 -3.46
C ASP A 74 -4.69 -4.70 -4.63
N VAL A 75 -5.13 -5.94 -4.83
CA VAL A 75 -4.55 -6.89 -5.79
C VAL A 75 -5.71 -7.58 -6.50
N ASP A 76 -5.86 -7.29 -7.78
CA ASP A 76 -6.84 -7.91 -8.68
C ASP A 76 -6.07 -8.78 -9.69
N VAL A 77 -6.11 -10.11 -9.48
CA VAL A 77 -5.46 -11.06 -10.40
C VAL A 77 -6.28 -11.17 -11.68
N ILE A 78 -5.65 -10.88 -12.81
CA ILE A 78 -6.37 -10.69 -14.07
C ILE A 78 -7.11 -11.98 -14.47
N GLY A 79 -8.43 -11.88 -14.61
CA GLY A 79 -9.28 -12.99 -15.04
C GLY A 79 -9.57 -14.01 -13.94
N GLU A 80 -9.31 -13.66 -12.67
CA GLU A 80 -9.61 -14.50 -11.51
C GLU A 80 -10.58 -13.80 -10.57
N ILE A 81 -11.37 -14.59 -9.85
CA ILE A 81 -12.26 -14.09 -8.81
C ILE A 81 -11.45 -13.94 -7.53
N ASP A 82 -11.46 -12.76 -6.92
CA ASP A 82 -10.91 -12.50 -5.60
C ASP A 82 -12.01 -12.21 -4.56
N THR A 83 -11.60 -12.15 -3.30
CA THR A 83 -12.49 -11.81 -2.18
C THR A 83 -12.55 -10.30 -1.99
N ALA A 84 -13.61 -9.80 -1.37
CA ALA A 84 -13.72 -8.37 -1.02
C ALA A 84 -12.77 -7.94 0.13
N GLU A 85 -11.78 -8.77 0.48
CA GLU A 85 -10.84 -8.52 1.57
C GLU A 85 -9.90 -7.37 1.20
N LYS A 86 -9.70 -6.46 2.16
CA LYS A 86 -8.90 -5.25 1.99
C LYS A 86 -7.85 -5.17 3.08
N PRO A 87 -6.83 -6.05 3.05
CA PRO A 87 -5.83 -6.11 4.09
C PRO A 87 -5.05 -4.79 4.16
N MET A 88 -4.87 -4.30 5.39
CA MET A 88 -4.07 -3.12 5.68
C MET A 88 -2.89 -3.51 6.57
N ASN A 89 -1.68 -3.20 6.12
CA ASN A 89 -0.49 -3.35 6.94
C ASN A 89 -0.26 -2.06 7.72
N GLN A 90 -0.03 -2.15 9.03
CA GLN A 90 0.19 -0.99 9.89
C GLN A 90 1.61 -0.96 10.44
N ALA A 91 2.22 0.23 10.50
CA ALA A 91 3.51 0.45 11.13
C ALA A 91 3.61 1.87 11.69
N ASP A 92 4.35 2.03 12.79
CA ASP A 92 4.72 3.35 13.28
C ASP A 92 6.00 3.82 12.60
N VAL A 93 5.99 5.04 12.09
CA VAL A 93 7.16 5.68 11.50
C VAL A 93 7.30 7.10 12.04
N ASN A 94 8.54 7.58 12.14
CA ASN A 94 8.84 8.95 12.56
C ASN A 94 8.58 9.94 11.40
N CYS A 95 7.33 9.99 10.93
CA CYS A 95 6.88 10.79 9.81
C CYS A 95 5.46 11.28 10.04
N ARG A 96 5.28 12.60 10.12
CA ARG A 96 3.98 13.28 10.25
C ARG A 96 3.71 14.13 9.01
N VAL A 97 2.48 14.12 8.48
CA VAL A 97 2.10 14.90 7.28
C VAL A 97 1.12 16.03 7.58
N TYR A 98 0.01 15.78 8.26
CA TYR A 98 -0.75 16.71 9.16
C TYR A 98 -2.19 16.35 9.29
#